data_AF-A0A547PA89-F1
#
_entry.id   AF-A0A547PA89-F1
#
_cell.length_a   1.000
_cell.length_b   1.000
_cell.length_c   1.000
_cell.angle_alpha   90.00
_cell.angle_beta   90.00
_cell.angle_gamma   90.00
#
_symmetry.space_group_name_H-M   'P 1'
#
loop_
_entity.id
_entity.type
_entity.pdbx_description
1 polymer ?
#
loop_
_entity_poly.entity_id
_entity_poly.type
_entity_poly.pdbx_seq_one_letter_code
_entity_poly.pdbx_strand_id
1 'polypeptide(L)'
;MRERRKLLLIQRQKMLADIARQEAMRTLSDALMEEQKSARLAGRSRDLAAEYHSRDGQGDGAAMQQIMRFSGALTALARDADRSVALAARQAAQRQHDLAKADNRARRLGTRAQEAKRHLDAAKERSQLSSSAELARKLQPAKGDKTRTLT
;
A
#
# COMPACT_ATOMS: atom_id res chain seq x y z
N MET A 1 26.95 10.37 -15.46
CA MET A 1 26.12 11.23 -14.55
C MET A 1 24.61 11.04 -14.76
N ARG A 2 24.15 10.84 -16.00
CA ARG A 2 22.73 10.68 -16.35
C ARG A 2 22.08 9.44 -15.72
N GLU A 3 22.80 8.32 -15.69
CA GLU A 3 22.37 7.01 -15.17
C GLU A 3 22.17 7.06 -13.65
N ARG A 4 23.08 7.74 -12.94
CA ARG A 4 22.99 7.95 -11.49
C ARG A 4 21.78 8.81 -11.13
N ARG A 5 21.53 9.89 -11.87
CA ARG A 5 20.33 10.74 -11.68
C ARG A 5 19.03 9.96 -11.95
N LYS A 6 19.01 9.15 -13.01
CA LYS A 6 17.88 8.26 -13.34
C LYS A 6 17.61 7.26 -12.21
N LEU A 7 18.65 6.63 -11.65
CA LEU A 7 18.52 5.71 -10.53
C LEU A 7 17.94 6.41 -9.28
N LEU A 8 18.46 7.57 -8.91
CA LEU A 8 17.97 8.33 -7.75
C LEU A 8 16.49 8.72 -7.90
N LEU A 9 16.06 9.13 -9.10
CA LEU A 9 14.66 9.44 -9.37
C LEU A 9 13.76 8.21 -9.18
N ILE A 10 14.17 7.05 -9.72
CA ILE A 10 13.40 5.80 -9.59
C ILE A 10 13.37 5.33 -8.13
N GLN A 11 14.47 5.48 -7.39
CA GLN A 11 14.52 5.17 -5.95
C GLN A 11 13.56 6.05 -5.14
N ARG A 12 13.50 7.36 -5.42
CA ARG A 12 12.52 8.26 -4.79
C ARG A 12 11.09 7.85 -5.11
N GLN A 13 10.80 7.51 -6.37
CA GLN A 13 9.47 7.04 -6.77
C GLN A 13 9.11 5.72 -6.09
N LYS A 14 10.05 4.78 -5.97
CA LYS A 14 9.86 3.52 -5.24
C LYS A 14 9.53 3.79 -3.77
N MET A 15 10.29 4.65 -3.10
CA MET A 15 10.05 5.02 -1.70
C MET A 15 8.62 5.57 -1.51
N LEU A 16 8.18 6.49 -2.38
CA LEU A 16 6.81 7.02 -2.32
C LEU A 16 5.74 5.94 -2.57
N ALA A 17 6.02 4.97 -3.45
CA ALA A 17 5.11 3.86 -3.69
C ALA A 17 5.04 2.89 -2.49
N ASP A 18 6.16 2.67 -1.80
CA ASP A 18 6.19 1.84 -0.59
C ASP A 18 5.43 2.49 0.56
N ILE A 19 5.52 3.82 0.73
CA ILE A 19 4.71 4.58 1.69
C ILE A 19 3.22 4.47 1.36
N ALA A 20 2.83 4.74 0.11
CA ALA A 20 1.45 4.64 -0.32
C ALA A 20 0.86 3.22 -0.11
N ARG A 21 1.69 2.19 -0.28
CA ARG A 21 1.33 0.79 0.01
C ARG A 21 1.05 0.57 1.49
N GLN A 22 1.91 1.09 2.37
CA GLN A 22 1.71 1.00 3.82
C GLN A 22 0.45 1.75 4.28
N GLU A 23 0.20 2.94 3.72
CA GLU A 23 -1.02 3.71 3.99
C GLU A 23 -2.27 2.97 3.50
N ALA A 24 -2.23 2.35 2.32
CA ALA A 24 -3.32 1.52 1.80
C ALA A 24 -3.59 0.29 2.69
N MET A 25 -2.55 -0.36 3.21
CA MET A 25 -2.70 -1.45 4.18
C MET A 25 -3.37 -0.98 5.47
N ARG A 26 -2.94 0.17 6.01
CA ARG A 26 -3.52 0.73 7.24
C ARG A 26 -4.99 1.09 7.06
N THR A 27 -5.32 1.79 5.97
CA THR A 27 -6.71 2.19 5.69
C THR A 27 -7.63 0.99 5.44
N LEU A 28 -7.12 -0.09 4.84
CA LEU A 28 -7.86 -1.36 4.73
C LEU A 28 -8.10 -1.98 6.11
N SER A 29 -7.07 -2.01 6.97
CA SER A 29 -7.21 -2.52 8.34
C SER A 29 -8.27 -1.74 9.12
N ASP A 30 -8.26 -0.40 9.04
CA ASP A 30 -9.23 0.46 9.72
C ASP A 30 -10.66 0.18 9.23
N ALA A 31 -10.85 0.00 7.91
CA ALA A 31 -12.15 -0.34 7.34
C ALA A 31 -12.69 -1.69 7.83
N LEU A 32 -11.83 -2.71 7.93
CA LEU A 32 -12.20 -4.03 8.44
C LEU A 32 -12.55 -4.00 9.93
N MET A 33 -11.85 -3.17 10.73
CA MET A 33 -12.18 -2.99 12.14
C MET A 33 -13.56 -2.33 12.31
N GLU A 34 -13.88 -1.32 11.51
CA GLU A 34 -15.19 -0.64 11.58
C GLU A 34 -16.34 -1.55 11.13
N GLU A 35 -16.12 -2.38 10.11
CA GLU A 35 -17.06 -3.43 9.70
C GLU A 35 -17.36 -4.38 10.87
N GLN A 36 -16.30 -4.90 11.52
CA GLN A 36 -16.45 -5.82 12.65
C GLN A 36 -17.17 -5.16 13.84
N LYS A 37 -16.85 -3.91 14.14
CA LYS A 37 -17.48 -3.14 15.22
C LYS A 37 -18.97 -2.93 14.95
N SER A 38 -19.32 -2.53 13.73
CA SER A 38 -20.71 -2.32 13.32
C SER A 38 -21.50 -3.63 13.37
N ALA A 39 -20.91 -4.74 12.93
CA ALA A 39 -21.55 -6.06 12.97
C ALA A 39 -21.82 -6.54 14.40
N ARG A 40 -20.86 -6.34 15.31
CA ARG A 40 -21.05 -6.63 16.75
C ARG A 40 -22.16 -5.80 17.36
N LEU A 41 -22.22 -4.50 17.04
CA LEU A 41 -23.27 -3.61 17.52
C LEU A 41 -24.66 -4.03 17.01
N ALA A 42 -24.78 -4.39 15.73
CA ALA A 42 -26.02 -4.87 15.14
C ALA A 42 -26.50 -6.16 15.81
N GLY A 43 -25.59 -7.13 16.03
CA GLY A 43 -25.89 -8.37 16.74
C GLY A 43 -26.38 -8.10 18.16
N ARG A 44 -25.60 -7.32 18.94
CA ARG A 44 -25.95 -7.02 20.34
C ARG A 44 -27.28 -6.26 20.47
N SER A 45 -27.57 -5.35 19.54
CA SER A 45 -28.83 -4.60 19.54
C SER A 45 -30.03 -5.51 19.26
N ARG A 46 -29.89 -6.48 18.36
CA ARG A 46 -30.92 -7.50 18.11
C ARG A 46 -31.13 -8.41 19.31
N ASP A 47 -30.06 -8.88 19.93
CA ASP A 47 -30.14 -9.73 21.12
C ASP A 47 -30.87 -9.02 22.26
N LEU A 48 -30.54 -7.74 22.51
CA LEU A 48 -31.24 -6.93 23.51
C LEU A 48 -32.70 -6.72 23.12
N ALA A 49 -33.03 -6.42 21.86
CA ALA A 49 -34.41 -6.23 21.43
C ALA A 49 -35.26 -7.50 21.66
N ALA A 50 -34.69 -8.68 21.41
CA ALA A 50 -35.32 -9.98 21.65
C ALA A 50 -35.51 -10.26 23.14
N GLU A 51 -34.49 -9.98 23.97
CA GLU A 51 -34.58 -10.15 25.43
C GLU A 51 -35.72 -9.30 26.01
N TYR A 52 -35.83 -8.03 25.60
CA TYR A 52 -36.89 -7.15 26.09
C TYR A 52 -38.29 -7.51 25.58
N HIS A 53 -38.42 -8.06 24.36
CA HIS A 53 -39.70 -8.62 23.89
C HIS A 53 -40.14 -9.86 24.68
N SER A 54 -39.19 -10.67 25.17
CA SER A 54 -39.52 -11.89 25.92
C SER A 54 -39.98 -11.64 27.37
N ARG A 55 -39.89 -10.41 27.87
CA ARG A 55 -40.27 -10.01 29.24
C ARG A 55 -41.74 -9.59 29.39
N ASP A 56 -42.57 -9.82 28.37
CA ASP A 56 -44.01 -9.56 28.44
C ASP A 56 -44.65 -10.36 29.60
N GLY A 57 -45.14 -9.66 30.62
CA GLY A 57 -45.96 -10.29 31.68
C GLY A 57 -45.90 -9.71 33.09
N GLN A 58 -45.10 -8.69 33.41
CA GLN A 58 -44.93 -8.22 34.81
C GLN A 58 -45.03 -6.70 35.06
N GLY A 59 -45.64 -5.91 34.18
CA GLY A 59 -45.70 -4.43 34.32
C GLY A 59 -47.09 -3.84 34.16
N ASP A 60 -47.30 -2.63 34.68
CA ASP A 60 -48.47 -1.81 34.34
C ASP A 60 -48.45 -1.42 32.85
N GLY A 61 -49.59 -0.90 32.34
CA GLY A 61 -49.71 -0.52 30.93
C GLY A 61 -48.72 0.56 30.46
N ALA A 62 -48.24 1.43 31.36
CA ALA A 62 -47.24 2.46 31.03
C ALA A 62 -45.83 1.85 30.93
N ALA A 63 -45.47 0.93 31.81
CA ALA A 63 -44.22 0.18 31.77
C ALA A 63 -44.13 -0.65 30.47
N MET A 64 -45.22 -1.28 30.05
CA MET A 64 -45.27 -2.05 28.81
C MET A 64 -45.09 -1.16 27.57
N GLN A 65 -45.70 0.04 27.55
CA GLN A 65 -45.45 1.01 26.48
C GLN A 65 -43.99 1.48 26.42
N GLN A 66 -43.32 1.67 27.56
CA GLN A 66 -41.89 2.03 27.59
C GLN A 66 -41.00 0.90 27.04
N ILE A 67 -41.27 -0.35 27.40
CA ILE A 67 -40.54 -1.52 26.89
C ILE A 67 -40.69 -1.64 25.36
N MET A 68 -41.92 -1.45 24.85
CA MET A 68 -42.18 -1.49 23.41
C MET A 68 -41.46 -0.36 22.65
N ARG A 69 -41.42 0.86 23.20
CA ARG A 69 -40.65 1.96 22.61
C ARG A 69 -39.15 1.69 22.61
N PHE A 70 -38.62 1.15 23.70
CA PHE A 70 -37.20 0.84 23.82
C PHE A 70 -36.77 -0.28 22.88
N SER A 71 -37.53 -1.38 22.80
CA SER A 71 -37.25 -2.47 21.85
C SER A 71 -37.38 -2.02 20.39
N GLY A 72 -38.34 -1.14 20.09
CA GLY A 72 -38.44 -0.45 18.80
C GLY A 72 -37.19 0.36 18.46
N ALA A 73 -36.66 1.12 19.42
CA ALA A 73 -35.43 1.89 19.25
C ALA A 73 -34.20 0.99 19.03
N LEU A 74 -34.10 -0.13 19.75
CA LEU A 74 -33.03 -1.13 19.54
C LEU A 74 -33.11 -1.78 18.16
N THR A 75 -34.33 -2.05 17.68
CA THR A 75 -34.54 -2.59 16.33
C THR A 75 -34.14 -1.58 15.26
N ALA A 76 -34.45 -0.29 15.45
CA ALA A 76 -34.00 0.77 14.56
C ALA A 76 -32.47 0.89 14.56
N LEU A 77 -31.84 0.87 15.74
CA LEU A 77 -30.39 0.88 15.89
C LEU A 77 -29.72 -0.32 15.19
N ALA A 78 -30.29 -1.52 15.31
CA ALA A 78 -29.79 -2.70 14.62
C ALA A 78 -29.82 -2.52 13.09
N ARG A 79 -30.92 -1.98 12.53
CA ARG A 79 -31.04 -1.70 11.09
C ARG A 79 -30.02 -0.67 10.61
N ASP A 80 -29.75 0.35 11.41
CA ASP A 80 -28.76 1.39 11.07
C ASP A 80 -27.32 0.85 11.16
N ALA A 81 -27.06 -0.03 12.13
CA ALA A 81 -25.80 -0.76 12.23
C ALA A 81 -25.61 -1.73 11.06
N ASP A 82 -26.64 -2.46 10.61
CA ASP A 82 -26.58 -3.33 9.43
C ASP A 82 -26.30 -2.53 8.15
N ARG A 83 -26.91 -1.34 8.00
CA ARG A 83 -26.59 -0.42 6.90
C ARG A 83 -25.13 0.03 6.97
N SER A 84 -24.62 0.32 8.16
CA SER A 84 -23.22 0.66 8.38
C SER A 84 -22.28 -0.50 8.03
N VAL A 85 -22.64 -1.75 8.34
CA VAL A 85 -21.88 -2.95 7.93
C VAL A 85 -21.80 -3.05 6.41
N ALA A 86 -22.92 -2.89 5.70
CA ALA A 86 -22.93 -2.96 4.24
C ALA A 86 -22.08 -1.85 3.60
N LEU A 87 -22.09 -0.65 4.17
CA LEU A 87 -21.23 0.46 3.73
C LEU A 87 -19.75 0.17 4.03
N ALA A 88 -19.42 -0.31 5.22
CA ALA A 88 -18.07 -0.67 5.61
C ALA A 88 -17.49 -1.78 4.73
N ALA A 89 -18.29 -2.82 4.41
CA ALA A 89 -17.89 -3.89 3.50
C ALA A 89 -17.58 -3.36 2.08
N ARG A 90 -18.41 -2.44 1.55
CA ARG A 90 -18.13 -1.78 0.25
C ARG A 90 -16.85 -0.95 0.30
N GLN A 91 -16.63 -0.23 1.40
CA GLN A 91 -15.40 0.53 1.61
C GLN A 91 -14.18 -0.40 1.69
N ALA A 92 -14.26 -1.50 2.43
CA ALA A 92 -13.20 -2.50 2.53
C ALA A 92 -12.85 -3.08 1.15
N ALA A 93 -13.84 -3.45 0.34
CA ALA A 93 -13.63 -3.91 -1.03
C ALA A 93 -12.91 -2.86 -1.91
N GLN A 94 -13.33 -1.59 -1.81
CA GLN A 94 -12.64 -0.49 -2.50
C GLN A 94 -11.19 -0.34 -2.03
N ARG A 95 -10.94 -0.42 -0.72
CA ARG A 95 -9.58 -0.33 -0.15
C ARG A 95 -8.70 -1.51 -0.55
N GLN A 96 -9.25 -2.72 -0.66
CA GLN A 96 -8.51 -3.88 -1.20
C GLN A 96 -8.05 -3.63 -2.62
N HIS A 97 -8.92 -3.07 -3.46
CA HIS A 97 -8.56 -2.73 -4.83
C HIS A 97 -7.50 -1.61 -4.91
N ASP A 98 -7.60 -0.60 -4.05
CA ASP A 98 -6.58 0.46 -3.96
C ASP A 98 -5.22 -0.09 -3.49
N LEU A 99 -5.22 -1.01 -2.52
CA LEU A 99 -4.02 -1.72 -2.07
C LEU A 99 -3.39 -2.54 -3.21
N ALA A 100 -4.19 -3.29 -3.98
CA ALA A 100 -3.70 -4.04 -5.13
C ALA A 100 -3.03 -3.13 -6.18
N LYS A 101 -3.59 -1.93 -6.43
CA LYS A 101 -2.97 -0.92 -7.30
C LYS A 101 -1.64 -0.42 -6.73
N ALA A 102 -1.59 -0.12 -5.43
CA ALA A 102 -0.37 0.34 -4.76
C ALA A 102 0.73 -0.72 -4.78
N ASP A 103 0.39 -1.98 -4.49
CA ASP A 103 1.31 -3.13 -4.55
C ASP A 103 1.88 -3.31 -5.97
N ASN A 104 1.03 -3.28 -7.00
CA ASN A 104 1.47 -3.41 -8.38
C ASN A 104 2.42 -2.27 -8.79
N ARG A 105 2.13 -1.03 -8.36
CA ARG A 105 3.00 0.11 -8.59
C ARG A 105 4.36 -0.05 -7.90
N ALA A 106 4.37 -0.49 -6.64
CA ALA A 106 5.59 -0.73 -5.88
C ALA A 106 6.45 -1.82 -6.54
N ARG A 107 5.85 -2.94 -6.96
CA ARG A 107 6.54 -4.04 -7.68
C ARG A 107 7.17 -3.56 -8.99
N ARG A 108 6.41 -2.81 -9.81
CA ARG A 108 6.92 -2.26 -11.08
C ARG A 108 8.10 -1.31 -10.87
N LEU A 109 8.03 -0.45 -9.86
CA LEU A 109 9.13 0.47 -9.52
C LEU A 109 10.33 -0.25 -8.94
N GLY A 110 10.12 -1.32 -8.16
CA GLY A 110 11.18 -2.21 -7.70
C GLY A 110 11.96 -2.84 -8.86
N THR A 111 11.24 -3.37 -9.85
CA THR A 111 11.84 -3.94 -11.08
C THR A 111 12.66 -2.89 -11.83
N ARG A 112 12.08 -1.71 -12.07
CA ARG A 112 12.78 -0.59 -12.74
C ARG A 112 14.01 -0.11 -11.98
N ALA A 113 13.98 -0.12 -10.65
CA ALA A 113 15.13 0.26 -9.83
C ALA A 113 16.29 -0.74 -10.01
N GLN A 114 15.98 -2.04 -10.05
CA GLN A 114 16.97 -3.10 -10.30
C GLN A 114 17.57 -2.96 -11.71
N GLU A 115 16.75 -2.74 -12.74
CA GLU A 115 17.21 -2.50 -14.11
C GLU A 115 18.10 -1.25 -14.18
N ALA A 116 17.69 -0.14 -13.56
CA ALA A 116 18.48 1.09 -13.54
C ALA A 116 19.83 0.90 -12.84
N LYS A 117 19.88 0.10 -11.78
CA LYS A 117 21.14 -0.27 -11.10
C LYS A 117 22.05 -1.08 -12.04
N ARG A 118 21.51 -2.12 -12.70
CA ARG A 118 22.27 -2.92 -13.69
C ARG A 118 22.86 -2.05 -14.81
N HIS A 119 22.07 -1.10 -15.34
CA HIS A 119 22.57 -0.17 -16.36
C HIS A 119 23.68 0.75 -15.86
N LEU A 120 23.58 1.23 -14.62
CA LEU A 120 24.63 2.05 -14.00
C LEU A 120 25.92 1.25 -13.82
N ASP A 121 25.82 0.01 -13.36
CA ASP A 121 26.99 -0.84 -13.14
C ASP A 121 27.66 -1.22 -14.47
N ALA A 122 26.88 -1.60 -15.49
CA ALA A 122 27.40 -1.82 -16.84
C ALA A 122 28.05 -0.55 -17.46
N ALA A 123 27.53 0.64 -17.14
CA ALA A 123 28.14 1.89 -17.59
C ALA A 123 29.49 2.16 -16.90
N LYS A 124 29.63 1.82 -15.62
CA LYS A 124 30.91 1.90 -14.90
C LYS A 124 31.93 0.93 -15.47
N GLU A 125 31.54 -0.32 -15.70
CA GLU A 125 32.41 -1.35 -16.30
C GLU A 125 32.93 -0.90 -17.67
N ARG A 126 32.06 -0.40 -18.54
CA ARG A 126 32.47 0.17 -19.83
C ARG A 126 33.47 1.32 -19.68
N SER A 127 33.26 2.21 -18.71
CA SER A 127 34.18 3.34 -18.47
C SER A 127 35.55 2.90 -17.97
N GLN A 128 35.62 1.83 -17.17
CA GLN A 128 36.86 1.26 -16.66
C GLN A 128 37.64 0.53 -17.77
N LEU A 129 36.94 -0.16 -18.66
CA LEU A 129 37.56 -0.81 -19.82
C LEU A 129 38.11 0.24 -20.80
N SER A 130 37.37 1.33 -21.06
CA SER A 130 37.87 2.40 -21.94
C SER A 130 39.07 3.14 -21.35
N SER A 131 39.08 3.42 -20.04
CA SER A 131 40.22 4.10 -19.41
C SER A 131 41.47 3.21 -19.42
N SER A 132 41.32 1.90 -19.21
CA SER A 132 42.41 0.94 -19.29
C SER A 132 42.98 0.84 -20.71
N ALA A 133 42.10 0.85 -21.73
CA ALA A 133 42.52 0.83 -23.14
C ALA A 133 43.25 2.12 -23.56
N GLU A 134 42.82 3.29 -23.07
CA GLU A 134 43.52 4.56 -23.31
C GLU A 134 44.91 4.61 -22.67
N LEU A 135 45.03 4.12 -21.43
CA LEU A 135 46.32 4.00 -20.74
C LEU A 135 47.25 3.04 -21.49
N ALA A 136 46.75 1.87 -21.91
CA ALA A 136 47.51 0.92 -22.71
C ALA A 136 48.01 1.54 -24.03
N ARG A 137 47.19 2.37 -24.69
CA ARG A 137 47.57 3.08 -25.92
C ARG A 137 48.64 4.15 -25.69
N LYS A 138 48.61 4.84 -24.54
CA LYS A 138 49.63 5.83 -24.16
C LYS A 138 50.96 5.22 -23.73
N LEU A 139 50.95 3.97 -23.26
CA LEU A 139 52.16 3.23 -22.85
C LEU A 139 52.83 2.49 -24.01
N GLN A 140 52.22 2.44 -25.20
CA GLN A 140 52.90 1.93 -26.39
C GLN A 140 53.99 2.92 -26.80
N PRO A 141 55.28 2.51 -26.86
CA PRO A 141 56.35 3.38 -27.33
C PRO A 141 56.02 3.80 -28.77
N ALA A 142 56.17 5.10 -29.06
CA ALA A 142 55.95 5.65 -30.39
C ALA A 142 56.81 4.86 -31.39
N LYS A 143 56.17 3.96 -32.14
CA LYS A 143 56.81 3.14 -33.16
C LYS A 143 57.00 4.04 -34.39
N GLY A 144 57.95 4.98 -34.28
CA GLY A 144 58.08 6.05 -35.27
C GLY A 144 59.35 6.88 -35.21
N ASP A 145 60.37 6.52 -34.41
CA ASP A 145 61.68 7.18 -34.49
C ASP A 145 62.77 6.17 -34.85
N LYS A 146 62.71 5.66 -36.09
CA LYS A 146 63.76 4.87 -36.72
C LYS A 146 64.33 5.62 -37.91
N THR A 147 64.75 6.87 -37.74
CA THR A 147 65.65 7.56 -38.69
C THR A 147 66.46 8.62 -37.95
N ARG A 148 67.32 8.18 -37.01
CA ARG A 148 68.43 9.01 -36.54
C ARG A 148 69.67 8.14 -36.36
N THR A 149 70.11 7.52 -37.45
CA THR A 149 71.50 7.12 -37.62
C THR A 149 72.32 8.39 -37.78
N LEU A 150 72.96 8.77 -36.68
CA LEU A 150 74.13 9.63 -36.68
C LEU A 150 75.29 8.89 -37.34
N THR A 151 76.04 9.65 -38.14
CA THR A 151 77.39 9.42 -38.70
C THR A 151 77.57 8.26 -39.67
#